data_AF-A0A436QYL5-F1
#
_entry.id   AF-A0A436QYL5-F1
#
_cell.length_a   1.000
_cell.length_b   1.000
_cell.length_c   1.000
_cell.angle_alpha   90.00
_cell.angle_beta   90.00
_cell.angle_gamma   90.00
#
_symmetry.space_group_name_H-M   'P 1'
#
loop_
_entity.id
_entity.type
_entity.pdbx_description
1 polymer ?
#
loop_
_entity_poly.entity_id
_entity_poly.type
_entity_poly.pdbx_seq_one_letter_code
_entity_poly.pdbx_strand_id
1 'polypeptide(L)'
;ETDLGIAAELRPLLESIDGFISVERFQSLTDPKRMLSLSFWRDEEAVKDWRNTEEHRQAQQAGRGGIFAGYRLRIAQVVRDYGLTERAEAPEDSRAANG
;
A
#
# COMPACT_ATOMS: atom_id res chain seq x y z
N GLU A 1 -3.87 16.57 -14.85
CA GLU A 1 -4.31 16.03 -13.55
C GLU A 1 -3.11 15.73 -12.69
N THR A 2 -3.22 15.92 -11.39
CA THR A 2 -2.19 15.51 -10.43
C THR A 2 -2.31 14.01 -10.15
N ASP A 3 -1.20 13.33 -9.86
CA ASP A 3 -1.14 11.90 -9.51
C ASP A 3 -2.17 11.46 -8.45
N LEU A 4 -2.55 12.39 -7.56
CA LEU A 4 -3.56 12.17 -6.53
C LEU A 4 -4.95 11.90 -7.10
N GLY A 5 -5.30 12.43 -8.28
CA GLY A 5 -6.60 12.23 -8.93
C GLY A 5 -6.78 10.81 -9.45
N ILE A 6 -5.87 10.36 -10.31
CA ILE A 6 -5.86 8.99 -10.88
C ILE A 6 -5.80 7.95 -9.75
N ALA A 7 -4.99 8.22 -8.73
CA ALA A 7 -4.85 7.33 -7.59
C ALA A 7 -6.12 7.27 -6.70
N ALA A 8 -6.89 8.35 -6.63
CA ALA A 8 -8.19 8.36 -5.94
C ALA A 8 -9.25 7.57 -6.71
N GLU A 9 -9.23 7.63 -8.05
CA GLU A 9 -10.15 6.89 -8.92
C GLU A 9 -9.97 5.37 -8.85
N LEU A 10 -8.76 4.90 -8.53
CA LEU A 10 -8.48 3.48 -8.34
C LEU A 10 -8.95 2.92 -6.99
N ARG A 11 -9.29 3.77 -6.02
CA ARG A 11 -9.65 3.31 -4.67
C ARG A 11 -10.92 2.46 -4.63
N PRO A 12 -12.04 2.84 -5.27
CA PRO A 12 -13.24 1.99 -5.29
C PRO A 12 -13.01 0.62 -5.96
N LEU A 13 -12.06 0.55 -6.91
CA LEU A 13 -11.68 -0.69 -7.58
C LEU A 13 -10.82 -1.57 -6.68
N LEU A 14 -9.95 -0.99 -5.87
CA LEU A 14 -9.18 -1.74 -4.87
C LEU A 14 -10.11 -2.35 -3.81
N GLU A 15 -11.10 -1.58 -3.36
CA GLU A 15 -12.07 -2.00 -2.33
C GLU A 15 -12.96 -3.17 -2.78
N SER A 16 -13.06 -3.46 -4.09
CA SER A 16 -13.84 -4.60 -4.61
C SER A 16 -13.06 -5.91 -4.75
N ILE A 17 -11.73 -5.89 -4.55
CA ILE A 17 -10.90 -7.09 -4.67
C ILE A 17 -10.95 -7.90 -3.37
N ASP A 18 -11.28 -9.19 -3.48
CA ASP A 18 -11.19 -10.10 -2.33
C ASP A 18 -9.76 -10.13 -1.77
N GLY A 19 -9.63 -9.99 -0.45
CA GLY A 19 -8.35 -9.92 0.23
C GLY A 19 -7.69 -8.54 0.24
N PHE A 20 -8.31 -7.49 -0.31
CA PHE A 20 -7.89 -6.11 -0.03
C PHE A 20 -8.20 -5.75 1.43
N ILE A 21 -7.25 -5.10 2.12
CA ILE A 21 -7.42 -4.65 3.51
C ILE A 21 -7.47 -3.12 3.57
N SER A 22 -6.45 -2.45 3.05
CA SER A 22 -6.38 -0.98 3.07
C SER A 22 -5.37 -0.43 2.07
N VAL A 23 -5.50 0.87 1.75
CA VAL A 23 -4.50 1.64 1.02
C VAL A 23 -4.38 3.04 1.60
N GLU A 24 -3.14 3.47 1.83
CA GLU A 24 -2.80 4.79 2.35
C GLU A 24 -1.71 5.41 1.49
N ARG A 25 -1.64 6.74 1.49
CA ARG A 25 -0.65 7.50 0.74
C ARG A 25 0.04 8.50 1.63
N PHE A 26 1.36 8.46 1.58
CA PHE A 26 2.24 9.32 2.36
C PHE A 26 3.15 10.09 1.42
N GLN A 27 3.35 11.38 1.71
CA GLN A 27 4.40 12.16 1.08
C GLN A 27 5.66 12.09 1.95
N SER A 28 6.82 11.96 1.33
CA SER A 28 8.08 12.01 2.07
C SER A 28 8.28 13.40 2.67
N LEU A 29 8.65 13.44 3.95
CA LEU A 29 9.00 14.68 4.66
C LEU A 29 10.34 15.28 4.21
N THR A 30 11.22 14.47 3.60
CA THR A 30 12.55 14.90 3.15
C THR A 30 12.65 15.12 1.65
N ASP A 31 11.75 14.51 0.86
CA ASP A 31 11.61 14.73 -0.58
C ASP A 31 10.12 14.88 -0.93
N PRO A 32 9.58 16.11 -0.99
CA PRO A 32 8.16 16.34 -1.28
C PRO A 32 7.69 15.81 -2.63
N LYS A 33 8.60 15.52 -3.57
CA LYS A 33 8.23 14.92 -4.87
C LYS A 33 8.07 13.40 -4.78
N ARG A 34 8.45 12.79 -3.67
CA ARG A 34 8.37 11.36 -3.46
C ARG A 34 7.12 10.98 -2.67
N MET A 35 6.30 10.15 -3.29
CA MET A 35 5.10 9.57 -2.69
C MET A 35 5.31 8.08 -2.39
N LEU A 36 4.68 7.60 -1.33
CA LEU A 36 4.52 6.19 -1.00
C LEU A 36 3.03 5.86 -1.04
N SER A 37 2.66 4.89 -1.86
CA SER A 37 1.36 4.20 -1.74
C SER A 37 1.62 2.90 -0.99
N LEU A 38 1.08 2.78 0.21
CA LEU A 38 1.18 1.59 1.06
C LEU A 38 -0.17 0.90 1.08
N SER A 39 -0.22 -0.36 0.64
CA SER A 39 -1.44 -1.15 0.63
C SER A 39 -1.24 -2.46 1.38
N PHE A 40 -2.22 -2.82 2.21
CA PHE A 40 -2.25 -4.08 2.91
C PHE A 40 -3.23 -5.04 2.23
N TRP A 41 -2.81 -6.29 2.16
CA TRP A 41 -3.54 -7.37 1.51
C TRP A 41 -3.45 -8.60 2.40
N ARG A 42 -4.47 -9.45 2.35
CA ARG A 42 -4.54 -10.71 3.10
C ARG A 42 -3.36 -11.63 2.77
N ASP A 43 -3.02 -11.73 1.48
CA ASP A 43 -2.01 -12.65 0.97
C ASP A 43 -1.49 -12.19 -0.42
N GLU A 44 -0.47 -12.91 -0.92
CA GLU A 44 0.13 -12.63 -2.23
C GLU A 44 -0.80 -12.98 -3.41
N GLU A 45 -1.77 -13.88 -3.19
CA GLU A 45 -2.75 -14.24 -4.21
C GLU A 45 -3.69 -13.06 -4.51
N ALA A 46 -4.22 -12.40 -3.48
CA ALA A 46 -5.01 -11.19 -3.62
C ALA A 46 -4.22 -10.06 -4.33
N VAL A 47 -2.93 -9.89 -4.00
CA VAL A 47 -2.04 -8.94 -4.70
C VAL A 47 -1.90 -9.30 -6.18
N LYS A 48 -1.76 -10.59 -6.51
CA LYS A 48 -1.65 -11.08 -7.88
C LYS A 48 -2.95 -10.84 -8.65
N ASP A 49 -4.10 -11.09 -8.03
CA ASP A 49 -5.41 -10.88 -8.65
C ASP A 49 -5.63 -9.41 -8.97
N TRP A 50 -5.38 -8.52 -8.01
CA TRP A 50 -5.36 -7.08 -8.26
C TRP A 50 -4.39 -6.70 -9.38
N ARG A 51 -3.16 -7.22 -9.35
CA ARG A 51 -2.15 -6.88 -10.36
C ARG A 51 -2.60 -7.21 -11.78
N ASN A 52 -3.45 -8.22 -11.93
CA ASN A 52 -3.89 -8.74 -13.22
C ASN A 52 -5.17 -8.08 -13.75
N THR A 53 -5.85 -7.21 -12.99
CA THR A 53 -7.01 -6.46 -13.47
C THR A 53 -6.62 -5.51 -14.61
N GLU A 54 -7.57 -5.26 -15.51
CA GLU A 54 -7.33 -4.42 -16.68
C GLU A 54 -7.11 -2.96 -16.27
N GLU A 55 -7.87 -2.49 -15.29
CA GLU A 55 -7.78 -1.14 -14.72
C GLU A 55 -6.40 -0.90 -14.09
N HIS A 56 -5.87 -1.88 -13.37
CA HIS A 56 -4.51 -1.77 -12.83
C HIS A 56 -3.44 -1.80 -13.92
N ARG A 57 -3.63 -2.58 -15.00
CA ARG A 57 -2.71 -2.56 -16.16
C ARG A 57 -2.73 -1.22 -16.87
N GLN A 58 -3.90 -0.60 -17.03
CA GLN A 58 -4.03 0.74 -17.61
C GLN A 58 -3.34 1.79 -16.73
N ALA A 59 -3.54 1.75 -15.42
CA ALA A 59 -2.83 2.61 -14.48
C ALA A 59 -1.29 2.43 -14.56
N GLN A 60 -0.80 1.20 -14.71
CA GLN A 60 0.62 0.93 -14.91
C GLN A 60 1.15 1.48 -16.24
N GLN A 61 0.39 1.36 -17.32
CA GLN A 61 0.74 1.91 -18.63
C GLN A 61 0.82 3.43 -18.57
N ALA A 62 -0.17 4.09 -17.96
CA ALA A 62 -0.18 5.52 -17.72
C ALA A 62 1.02 5.96 -16.85
N GLY A 63 1.29 5.22 -15.77
CA GLY A 63 2.45 5.45 -14.90
C GLY A 63 3.79 5.40 -15.64
N ARG A 64 3.95 4.45 -16.58
CA ARG A 64 5.13 4.31 -17.45
C ARG A 64 5.18 5.34 -18.57
N GLY A 65 4.03 5.91 -18.96
CA GLY A 65 3.90 6.93 -20.00
C GLY A 65 4.40 8.32 -19.62
N GLY A 66 5.03 8.47 -18.44
CA GLY A 66 5.68 9.72 -18.02
C GLY A 66 5.01 10.44 -16.85
N ILE A 67 4.00 9.83 -16.23
CA ILE A 67 3.37 10.37 -15.00
C ILE A 67 4.37 10.38 -13.84
N PHE A 68 5.18 9.32 -13.71
CA PHE A 68 6.26 9.26 -12.73
C PHE A 68 7.64 9.39 -13.39
N ALA A 69 8.54 10.16 -12.76
CA ALA A 69 9.96 10.14 -13.13
C ALA A 69 10.61 8.75 -12.89
N GLY A 70 10.00 7.93 -12.03
CA GLY A 70 10.35 6.54 -11.77
C GLY A 70 9.52 5.97 -10.62
N TYR A 71 9.45 4.64 -10.51
CA TYR A 71 8.73 3.97 -9.41
C TYR A 71 9.47 2.71 -8.95
N ARG A 72 9.16 2.26 -7.73
CA ARG A 72 9.65 1.00 -7.17
C ARG A 72 8.55 0.32 -6.38
N LEU A 73 8.30 -0.95 -6.68
CA LEU A 73 7.41 -1.81 -5.89
C LEU A 73 8.24 -2.62 -4.90
N ARG A 74 7.70 -2.82 -3.69
CA ARG A 74 8.24 -3.74 -2.69
C ARG A 74 7.07 -4.53 -2.13
N ILE A 75 7.23 -5.85 -2.08
CA ILE A 75 6.27 -6.77 -1.47
C ILE A 75 6.94 -7.33 -0.22
N ALA A 76 6.26 -7.25 0.92
CA ALA A 76 6.78 -7.69 2.20
C ALA A 76 5.64 -8.33 3.01
N GLN A 77 5.99 -9.30 3.86
CA GLN A 77 5.06 -9.90 4.81
C GLN A 77 5.09 -9.11 6.11
N VAL A 78 3.90 -8.85 6.67
CA VAL A 78 3.77 -8.36 8.05
C VAL A 78 3.98 -9.56 8.96
N VAL A 79 5.07 -9.53 9.73
CA VAL A 79 5.41 -10.63 10.66
C VAL A 79 4.74 -10.43 12.02
N ARG A 80 4.48 -9.17 12.40
CA ARG A 80 3.78 -8.75 13.61
C ARG A 80 3.06 -7.43 13.35
N ASP A 81 1.86 -7.26 13.88
CA ASP A 81 1.11 -6.00 13.90
C ASP A 81 0.62 -5.70 15.32
N TYR A 82 1.09 -4.60 15.91
CA TYR A 82 0.71 -4.21 17.27
C TYR A 82 0.76 -2.70 17.44
N GLY A 83 -0.23 -2.19 18.17
CA GLY A 83 -0.41 -0.77 18.44
C GLY A 83 0.05 -0.37 19.83
N LEU A 84 -0.29 0.87 20.20
CA LEU A 84 -0.12 1.35 21.57
C LEU A 84 -0.95 0.52 22.56
N THR A 85 -2.17 0.14 22.15
CA THR A 85 -3.16 -0.59 22.95
C THR A 85 -3.26 -2.07 22.58
N GLU A 86 -3.16 -2.42 21.30
CA GLU A 86 -3.25 -3.80 20.82
C GLU A 86 -1.88 -4.47 20.93
N ARG A 87 -1.58 -5.07 22.09
CA ARG A 87 -0.24 -5.62 22.40
C ARG A 87 -0.11 -7.13 22.24
N ALA A 88 -1.10 -7.80 21.63
CA ALA A 88 -1.12 -9.26 21.50
C ALA A 88 0.11 -9.81 20.76
N GLU A 89 0.55 -9.12 19.71
CA GLU A 89 1.71 -9.51 18.90
C GLU A 89 3.00 -8.78 19.32
N ALA A 90 2.96 -7.94 20.36
CA ALA A 90 4.13 -7.20 20.80
C ALA A 90 5.20 -8.16 21.38
N PRO A 91 6.49 -7.97 21.06
CA PRO A 91 7.59 -8.74 21.64
C PRO A 91 7.58 -8.74 23.16
N GLU A 92 8.07 -9.82 23.79
CA GLU A 92 8.03 -10.00 25.24
C GLU A 92 8.77 -8.88 25.99
N ASP A 93 9.94 -8.48 25.50
CA ASP A 93 10.74 -7.38 26.04
C ASP A 93 10.01 -6.04 25.93
N SER A 94 9.34 -5.80 24.80
CA SER A 94 8.51 -4.61 24.58
C SER A 94 7.30 -4.55 25.53
N ARG A 95 6.64 -5.69 25.78
CA ARG A 95 5.54 -5.81 26.75
C ARG A 95 6.01 -5.61 28.18
N ALA A 96 7.19 -6.12 28.55
CA ALA A 96 7.75 -5.92 29.88
C ALA A 96 8.09 -4.45 30.15
N ALA A 97 8.55 -3.72 29.13
CA ALA A 97 8.96 -2.32 29.27
C ALA A 97 7.80 -1.32 29.16
N ASN A 98 6.76 -1.63 28.36
CA ASN A 98 5.72 -0.66 27.97
C ASN A 98 4.29 -1.21 28.09
N GLY A 99 4.09 -2.33 28.77
CA GLY A 99 2.79 -3.00 28.95
C GLY A 99 2.04 -2.55 30.19
#